data_AF-A0A6L5YG54-F1
#
_entry.id   AF-A0A6L5YG54-F1
#
_cell.length_a   1.000
_cell.length_b   1.000
_cell.length_c   1.000
_cell.angle_alpha   90.00
_cell.angle_beta   90.00
_cell.angle_gamma   90.00
#
_symmetry.space_group_name_H-M   'P 1'
#
loop_
_entity.id
_entity.type
_entity.pdbx_description
1 polymer ?
#
loop_
_entity_poly.entity_id
_entity_poly.type
_entity_poly.pdbx_seq_one_letter_code
_entity_poly.pdbx_strand_id
1 'polypeptide(L)'
;MADTTKDLQEENLQIPIDAENEDGKKEGPKKTAKCKKDEQKTVRVTLPRIEGQKNQDEFFSVNFKNYIIQRGKPVDIPIELAEVIRNGDKAKDAAYEYAEEHGLNEPPTSGV
;
A
#
# COMPACT_ATOMS: atom_id res chain seq x y z
N MET A 1 54.98 12.04 -2.33
CA MET A 1 53.98 11.10 -1.82
C MET A 1 52.63 11.61 -2.28
N ALA A 2 52.02 10.92 -3.24
CA ALA A 2 50.67 11.21 -3.67
C ALA A 2 49.71 10.57 -2.66
N ASP A 3 48.88 11.38 -2.01
CA ASP A 3 47.70 10.88 -1.31
C ASP A 3 46.49 11.66 -1.82
N THR A 4 45.94 11.12 -2.91
CA THR A 4 44.61 11.43 -3.40
C THR A 4 43.62 10.78 -2.45
N THR A 5 43.10 11.54 -1.48
CA THR A 5 41.86 11.15 -0.79
C THR A 5 40.72 11.32 -1.77
N LYS A 6 40.29 10.19 -2.29
CA LYS A 6 39.16 10.00 -3.19
C LYS A 6 37.89 9.77 -2.39
N ASP A 7 36.85 10.50 -2.79
CA ASP A 7 35.48 10.00 -2.99
C ASP A 7 34.73 9.43 -1.78
N LEU A 8 33.69 10.17 -1.36
CA LEU A 8 32.32 9.67 -1.18
C LEU A 8 31.41 10.89 -1.11
N GLN A 9 31.01 11.38 -2.29
CA GLN A 9 29.95 12.35 -2.43
C GLN A 9 28.62 11.66 -2.10
N GLU A 10 27.83 12.31 -1.25
CA GLU A 10 26.45 11.93 -0.96
C GLU A 10 25.63 11.97 -2.26
N GLU A 11 25.26 10.80 -2.76
CA GLU A 11 24.32 10.68 -3.88
C GLU A 11 22.91 11.00 -3.36
N ASN A 12 22.60 12.28 -3.46
CA ASN A 12 21.28 12.87 -3.39
C ASN A 12 20.38 12.20 -4.46
N LEU A 13 19.54 11.24 -4.06
CA LEU A 13 18.51 10.67 -4.93
C LEU A 13 17.43 11.72 -5.20
N GLN A 14 17.72 12.60 -6.15
CA GLN A 14 16.74 13.46 -6.79
C GLN A 14 15.84 12.59 -7.68
N ILE A 15 14.65 12.23 -7.18
CA ILE A 15 13.57 11.69 -8.01
C ILE A 15 13.00 12.83 -8.87
N PRO A 16 13.10 12.78 -10.22
CA PRO A 16 12.48 13.77 -11.08
C PRO A 16 10.96 13.58 -11.05
N ILE A 17 10.25 14.60 -10.59
CA ILE A 17 8.82 14.76 -10.80
C ILE A 17 8.61 15.50 -12.13
N ASP A 18 8.48 14.75 -13.22
CA ASP A 18 7.99 15.32 -14.47
C ASP A 18 6.47 15.51 -14.35
N ALA A 19 6.10 16.70 -13.89
CA ALA A 19 4.78 17.26 -14.07
C ALA A 19 4.59 17.66 -15.54
N GLU A 20 3.32 17.68 -15.96
CA GLU A 20 2.79 18.23 -17.22
C GLU A 20 2.76 17.29 -18.44
N ASN A 21 1.75 16.41 -18.43
CA ASN A 21 0.97 16.18 -19.65
C ASN A 21 -0.47 16.61 -19.37
N GLU A 22 -0.78 17.87 -19.69
CA GLU A 22 -2.16 18.32 -19.87
C GLU A 22 -2.63 17.83 -21.24
N ASP A 23 -3.58 16.89 -21.27
CA ASP A 23 -4.65 16.93 -22.27
C ASP A 23 -5.84 16.12 -21.74
N GLY A 24 -6.89 16.85 -21.40
CA GLY A 24 -8.11 16.28 -20.86
C GLY A 24 -8.84 15.44 -21.91
N LYS A 25 -9.06 14.16 -21.61
CA LYS A 25 -10.21 13.44 -22.14
C LYS A 25 -10.79 12.47 -21.13
N LYS A 26 -12.03 12.79 -20.75
CA LYS A 26 -12.94 11.95 -19.98
C LYS A 26 -13.13 10.62 -20.70
N GLU A 27 -12.85 9.51 -20.02
CA GLU A 27 -13.36 8.18 -20.38
C GLU A 27 -13.02 7.22 -19.24
N GLY A 28 -13.99 6.93 -18.37
CA GLY A 28 -13.85 5.77 -17.49
C GLY A 28 -13.81 4.50 -18.34
N PRO A 29 -12.98 3.50 -18.02
CA PRO A 29 -13.15 2.17 -18.55
C PRO A 29 -13.57 1.22 -17.43
N LYS A 30 -14.81 0.72 -17.54
CA LYS A 30 -15.10 -0.68 -17.18
C LYS A 30 -14.09 -1.54 -17.97
N LYS A 31 -13.24 -2.32 -17.30
CA LYS A 31 -12.64 -3.53 -17.87
C LYS A 31 -12.11 -4.44 -16.76
N THR A 32 -12.91 -5.45 -16.50
CA THR A 32 -12.59 -6.75 -15.92
C THR A 32 -11.12 -7.13 -16.04
N ALA A 33 -10.36 -7.10 -14.94
CA ALA A 33 -9.14 -7.87 -14.86
C ALA A 33 -9.53 -9.35 -14.65
N LYS A 34 -9.86 -10.04 -15.76
CA LYS A 34 -9.71 -11.50 -15.79
C LYS A 34 -8.21 -11.77 -15.71
N CYS A 35 -7.67 -11.88 -14.49
CA CYS A 35 -6.43 -12.60 -14.29
C CYS A 35 -6.65 -14.01 -14.84
N LYS A 36 -5.77 -14.45 -15.74
CA LYS A 36 -5.81 -15.78 -16.34
C LYS A 36 -5.95 -16.81 -15.23
N LYS A 37 -6.98 -17.64 -15.37
CA LYS A 37 -7.41 -18.65 -14.41
C LYS A 37 -6.37 -19.78 -14.39
N ASP A 38 -5.26 -19.54 -13.73
CA ASP A 38 -4.65 -20.63 -12.99
C ASP A 38 -5.73 -21.11 -12.01
N GLU A 39 -5.85 -22.43 -11.81
CA GLU A 39 -6.77 -23.06 -10.86
C GLU A 39 -6.33 -22.78 -9.41
N GLN A 40 -5.93 -21.54 -9.13
CA GLN A 40 -5.53 -21.02 -7.84
C GLN A 40 -6.81 -20.94 -6.99
N LYS A 41 -6.77 -21.59 -5.84
CA LYS A 41 -7.81 -21.49 -4.82
C LYS A 41 -8.05 -20.01 -4.51
N THR A 42 -9.28 -19.56 -4.67
CA THR A 42 -9.71 -18.19 -4.38
C THR A 42 -10.44 -18.14 -3.05
N VAL A 43 -10.24 -17.07 -2.29
CA VAL A 43 -10.90 -16.78 -1.01
C VAL A 43 -11.64 -15.47 -1.14
N ARG A 44 -12.86 -15.42 -0.60
CA ARG A 44 -13.68 -14.21 -0.58
C ARG A 44 -13.31 -13.37 0.64
N VAL A 45 -12.75 -12.19 0.43
CA VAL A 45 -12.33 -11.26 1.49
C VAL A 45 -13.04 -9.91 1.33
N THR A 46 -13.36 -9.28 2.46
CA THR A 46 -14.00 -7.96 2.50
C THR A 46 -13.17 -7.06 3.39
N LEU A 47 -12.57 -6.01 2.82
CA LEU A 47 -11.86 -4.99 3.59
C LEU A 47 -12.87 -4.03 4.24
N PRO A 48 -12.69 -3.65 5.52
CA PRO A 48 -13.58 -2.72 6.19
C PRO A 48 -13.51 -1.34 5.54
N ARG A 49 -14.68 -0.71 5.40
CA ARG A 49 -14.83 0.64 4.86
C ARG A 49 -14.52 1.67 5.94
N ILE A 50 -13.77 2.70 5.58
CA ILE A 50 -13.51 3.87 6.44
C ILE A 50 -14.67 4.86 6.26
N GLU A 51 -15.30 5.33 7.32
CA GLU A 51 -16.38 6.31 7.19
C GLU A 51 -15.81 7.68 6.75
N GLY A 52 -16.53 8.43 5.92
CA GLY A 52 -16.11 9.77 5.45
C GLY A 52 -15.13 9.83 4.27
N GLN A 53 -14.50 8.72 3.88
CA GLN A 53 -13.63 8.68 2.69
C GLN A 53 -14.36 8.16 1.44
N LYS A 54 -14.22 8.86 0.31
CA LYS A 54 -14.68 8.43 -1.02
C LYS A 54 -13.52 7.74 -1.76
N ASN A 55 -13.84 6.73 -2.58
CA ASN A 55 -12.87 5.95 -3.38
C ASN A 55 -11.76 5.32 -2.54
N GLN A 56 -12.12 4.23 -1.86
CA GLN A 56 -11.21 3.47 -1.02
C GLN A 56 -10.67 2.25 -1.76
N ASP A 57 -9.79 2.53 -2.72
CA ASP A 57 -9.05 1.53 -3.45
C ASP A 57 -7.74 1.24 -2.70
N GLU A 58 -7.51 -0.02 -2.35
CA GLU A 58 -6.28 -0.45 -1.69
C GLU A 58 -5.43 -1.28 -2.66
N PHE A 59 -4.19 -0.87 -2.83
CA PHE A 59 -3.24 -1.49 -3.75
C PHE A 59 -2.42 -2.55 -3.04
N PHE A 60 -2.31 -3.72 -3.66
CA PHE A 60 -1.46 -4.81 -3.20
C PHE A 60 -0.63 -5.34 -4.37
N SER A 61 0.64 -5.67 -4.11
CA SER A 61 1.50 -6.34 -5.08
C SER A 61 2.08 -7.60 -4.45
N VAL A 62 1.84 -8.75 -5.10
CA VAL A 62 2.29 -10.06 -4.63
C VAL A 62 2.89 -10.80 -5.83
N ASN A 63 4.15 -11.24 -5.72
CA ASN A 63 4.83 -12.01 -6.77
C ASN A 63 4.73 -11.35 -8.16
N PHE A 64 5.00 -10.04 -8.23
CA PHE A 64 4.91 -9.22 -9.45
C PHE A 64 3.49 -9.10 -10.05
N LYS A 65 2.46 -9.60 -9.37
CA LYS A 65 1.05 -9.41 -9.72
C LYS A 65 0.48 -8.26 -8.90
N ASN A 66 -0.13 -7.30 -9.58
CA ASN A 66 -0.72 -6.12 -8.96
C ASN A 66 -2.24 -6.29 -8.83
N TYR A 67 -2.77 -5.93 -7.68
CA TYR A 67 -4.18 -6.04 -7.31
C TYR A 67 -4.67 -4.71 -6.73
N ILE A 68 -5.87 -4.30 -7.13
CA ILE A 68 -6.56 -3.14 -6.56
C ILE A 68 -7.88 -3.65 -6.00
N ILE A 69 -8.06 -3.53 -4.68
CA ILE A 69 -9.24 -4.02 -3.98
C ILE A 69 -10.04 -2.82 -3.46
N GLN A 70 -11.33 -2.79 -3.76
CA GLN A 70 -12.24 -1.78 -3.22
C GLN A 70 -12.72 -2.15 -1.83
N ARG A 71 -12.48 -1.28 -0.85
CA ARG A 71 -13.01 -1.44 0.52
C ARG A 71 -14.53 -1.45 0.51
N GLY A 72 -15.12 -2.24 1.40
CA GLY A 72 -16.57 -2.39 1.55
C GLY A 72 -17.24 -3.28 0.51
N LYS A 73 -16.50 -3.88 -0.43
CA LYS A 73 -17.03 -4.87 -1.37
C LYS A 73 -16.36 -6.23 -1.14
N PRO A 74 -17.12 -7.33 -1.15
CA PRO A 74 -16.52 -8.66 -1.13
C PRO A 74 -15.87 -8.94 -2.49
N VAL A 75 -14.59 -9.27 -2.48
CA VAL A 75 -13.80 -9.59 -3.68
C VAL A 75 -13.17 -10.98 -3.54
N ASP A 76 -13.23 -11.78 -4.60
CA ASP A 76 -12.56 -13.07 -4.69
C ASP A 76 -11.10 -12.87 -5.08
N ILE A 77 -10.18 -13.24 -4.19
CA ILE A 77 -8.73 -13.04 -4.33
C ILE A 77 -7.98 -14.36 -4.17
N PRO A 78 -6.75 -14.50 -4.71
CA PRO A 78 -5.94 -15.70 -4.50
C PRO A 78 -5.53 -15.85 -3.02
N ILE A 79 -5.27 -17.09 -2.57
CA ILE A 79 -4.81 -17.37 -1.20
C ILE A 79 -3.59 -16.53 -0.83
N GLU A 80 -2.60 -16.42 -1.72
CA GLU A 80 -1.37 -15.66 -1.48
C GLU A 80 -1.66 -14.21 -1.06
N LEU A 81 -2.62 -13.57 -1.74
CA LEU A 81 -3.03 -12.20 -1.41
C LEU A 81 -3.84 -12.14 -0.11
N ALA A 82 -4.69 -13.14 0.15
CA ALA A 82 -5.45 -13.22 1.39
C ALA A 82 -4.54 -13.36 2.63
N GLU A 83 -3.43 -14.10 2.52
CA GLU A 83 -2.43 -14.23 3.58
C GLU A 83 -1.73 -12.90 3.87
N VAL A 84 -1.40 -12.13 2.83
CA VAL A 84 -0.82 -10.78 2.99
C VAL A 84 -1.76 -9.85 3.73
N ILE A 85 -3.05 -9.84 3.36
CA ILE A 85 -4.06 -9.02 4.05
C ILE A 85 -4.14 -9.41 5.53
N ARG A 86 -4.24 -10.72 5.82
CA ARG A 86 -4.31 -11.22 7.20
C ARG A 86 -3.06 -10.87 8.01
N ASN A 87 -1.87 -10.95 7.40
CA ASN A 87 -0.63 -10.57 8.05
C ASN A 87 -0.57 -9.06 8.30
N GLY A 88 -1.09 -8.25 7.37
CA GLY A 88 -1.23 -6.82 7.55
C GLY A 88 -2.12 -6.46 8.74
N ASP A 89 -3.25 -7.15 8.91
CA ASP A 89 -4.14 -6.94 10.07
C ASP A 89 -3.45 -7.33 11.38
N LYS A 90 -2.80 -8.51 11.44
CA LYS A 90 -2.00 -8.92 12.61
C LYS A 90 -0.89 -7.93 12.96
N ALA A 91 -0.23 -7.36 11.96
CA ALA A 91 0.83 -6.39 12.18
C ALA A 91 0.29 -5.07 12.77
N LYS A 92 -0.90 -4.64 12.33
CA LYS A 92 -1.59 -3.48 12.91
C LYS A 92 -2.00 -3.74 14.36
N ASP A 93 -2.57 -4.91 14.63
CA ASP A 93 -2.97 -5.29 15.99
C ASP A 93 -1.75 -5.33 16.93
N ALA A 94 -0.67 -6.00 16.51
CA ALA A 94 0.58 -6.05 17.29
C ALA A 94 1.22 -4.67 17.50
N ALA A 95 1.17 -3.80 16.48
CA ALA A 95 1.65 -2.42 16.60
C ALA A 95 0.80 -1.61 17.59
N TYR A 96 -0.51 -1.83 17.61
CA TYR A 96 -1.42 -1.18 18.56
C TYR A 96 -1.14 -1.64 19.99
N GLU A 97 -1.04 -2.96 20.23
CA GLU A 97 -0.70 -3.53 21.55
C GLU A 97 0.63 -2.98 22.08
N TYR A 98 1.65 -2.92 21.22
CA TYR A 98 2.94 -2.35 21.58
C TYR A 98 2.85 -0.86 21.93
N ALA A 99 2.09 -0.09 21.14
CA ALA A 99 1.90 1.35 21.38
C ALA A 99 1.14 1.63 22.69
N GLU A 100 0.18 0.78 23.05
CA GLU A 100 -0.54 0.84 24.33
C GLU A 100 0.39 0.52 25.51
N GLU A 101 1.19 -0.55 25.42
CA GLU A 101 2.14 -0.94 26.49
C GLU A 101 3.21 0.13 26.74
N HIS A 102 3.68 0.78 25.67
CA HIS A 102 4.78 1.75 25.75
C HIS A 102 4.31 3.21 25.85
N GLY A 103 3.00 3.45 26.01
CA GLY A 103 2.44 4.80 26.16
C GLY A 103 2.62 5.71 24.93
N LEU A 104 2.86 5.13 23.75
CA LEU A 104 3.09 5.89 22.50
C LEU A 104 1.79 6.41 21.88
N ASN A 105 0.64 6.12 22.49
CA ASN A 105 -0.68 6.55 22.02
C ASN A 105 -1.13 7.90 22.61
N GLU A 106 -0.26 8.58 23.37
CA GLU A 106 -0.54 9.91 23.90
C GLU A 106 -0.36 10.98 22.81
N PRO A 107 -1.32 11.92 22.63
CA PRO A 107 -1.10 13.05 21.73
C PRO A 107 0.10 13.86 22.24
N PRO A 108 0.93 14.44 21.35
CA PRO A 108 2.06 15.25 21.78
C PRO A 108 1.53 16.35 22.70
N THR A 109 1.91 16.31 23.98
CA THR A 109 1.61 17.39 24.90
C THR A 109 2.28 18.64 24.34
N SER A 110 1.49 19.53 23.75
CA SER A 110 1.91 20.86 23.36
C SER A 110 2.36 21.57 24.63
N GLY A 111 3.66 21.48 24.93
CA GLY A 111 4.28 22.23 26.00
C GLY A 111 4.03 23.71 25.76
N VAL A 112 3.27 24.31 26.68
CA VAL A 112 3.04 25.75 26.78
C VAL A 112 4.27 26.41 27.38
#